data_AF-A0AAE9L2H3-F1
#
_entry.id   AF-A0AAE9L2H3-F1
#
_cell.length_a   1.000
_cell.length_b   1.000
_cell.length_c   1.000
_cell.angle_alpha   90.00
_cell.angle_beta   90.00
_cell.angle_gamma   90.00
#
_symmetry.space_group_name_H-M   'P 1'
#
loop_
_entity.id
_entity.type
_entity.pdbx_description
1 polymer ?
#
loop_
_entity_poly.entity_id
_entity_poly.type
_entity_poly.pdbx_seq_one_letter_code
_entity_poly.pdbx_strand_id
1 'polypeptide(L)'
;MERNILLTLFLCHDVHALYTQPYRLPVFKVQGHRTYTPDVYVVSASTQCLLEIKPYDILQRKADEYLQIARSLHAQALRLEFATESEIGSDDKRRNVALLQRYLGHEVAADRTIELIQATPIDGCTVEDLMCASGAEAYEILCLIAHRRLFLEMDVPYSRSSVLVSQPRPGFGITYEATFAASRCNAALEEALLGSGPAGKWPPPPQASVRPVDMVRSGFDFVGGFPDKTARRQSRGAGGDRQAQRRRIDAIGSRHALEDVR
;
A
#
# COMPACT_ATOMS: atom_id res chain seq x y z
N MET A 1 -0.02 -13.78 2.97
CA MET A 1 0.18 -12.50 3.69
C MET A 1 0.56 -11.40 2.71
N GLU A 2 1.71 -11.46 2.05
CA GLU A 2 2.21 -10.42 1.14
C GLU A 2 1.20 -9.99 0.08
N ARG A 3 0.59 -10.94 -0.64
CA ARG A 3 -0.50 -10.66 -1.60
C ARG A 3 -1.63 -9.82 -1.00
N ASN A 4 -2.08 -10.12 0.22
CA ASN A 4 -3.19 -9.39 0.84
C ASN A 4 -2.77 -7.97 1.22
N ILE A 5 -1.54 -7.78 1.71
CA ILE A 5 -1.01 -6.45 2.02
C ILE A 5 -0.90 -5.61 0.74
N LEU A 6 -0.37 -6.19 -0.35
CA LEU A 6 -0.30 -5.50 -1.65
C LEU A 6 -1.68 -5.10 -2.18
N LEU A 7 -2.68 -5.98 -2.04
CA LEU A 7 -4.05 -5.66 -2.43
C LEU A 7 -4.66 -4.57 -1.56
N THR A 8 -4.45 -4.61 -0.25
CA THR A 8 -4.88 -3.56 0.66
C THR A 8 -4.22 -2.22 0.32
N LEU A 9 -2.91 -2.21 0.03
CA LEU A 9 -2.18 -1.02 -0.43
C LEU A 9 -2.72 -0.47 -1.75
N PHE A 10 -3.09 -1.34 -2.69
CA PHE A 10 -3.67 -0.93 -3.96
C PHE A 10 -5.03 -0.24 -3.75
N LEU A 11 -5.80 -0.69 -2.75
CA LEU A 11 -7.09 -0.12 -2.39
C LEU A 11 -6.98 1.15 -1.52
N CYS A 12 -5.80 1.48 -1.01
CA CYS A 12 -5.59 2.74 -0.30
C CYS A 12 -5.80 3.93 -1.24
N HIS A 13 -6.71 4.85 -0.93
CA HIS A 13 -7.08 5.94 -1.84
C HIS A 13 -6.11 7.11 -1.85
N ASP A 14 -5.28 7.22 -0.81
CA ASP A 14 -4.17 8.16 -0.69
C ASP A 14 -2.86 7.63 -1.31
N VAL A 15 -2.81 6.38 -1.77
CA VAL A 15 -1.64 5.79 -2.44
C VAL A 15 -1.69 6.07 -3.94
N HIS A 16 -0.67 6.74 -4.44
CA HIS A 16 -0.52 7.11 -5.85
C HIS A 16 0.29 6.11 -6.66
N ALA A 17 1.34 5.53 -6.07
CA ALA A 17 2.18 4.56 -6.74
C ALA A 17 2.75 3.52 -5.78
N LEU A 18 2.91 2.30 -6.30
CA LEU A 18 3.53 1.17 -5.62
C LEU A 18 4.57 0.56 -6.56
N TYR A 19 5.78 0.35 -6.06
CA TYR A 19 6.84 -0.31 -6.81
C TYR A 19 7.33 -1.51 -6.02
N THR A 20 7.10 -2.72 -6.53
CA THR A 20 7.58 -3.95 -5.90
C THR A 20 9.06 -4.17 -6.21
N GLN A 21 9.84 -4.58 -5.20
CA GLN A 21 11.28 -4.81 -5.28
C GLN A 21 12.02 -3.71 -6.08
N PRO A 22 11.83 -2.44 -5.70
CA PRO A 22 12.05 -1.30 -6.60
C PRO A 22 13.52 -1.13 -6.99
N TYR A 23 14.44 -1.39 -6.06
CA TYR A 23 15.88 -1.30 -6.28
C TYR A 23 16.68 -1.91 -5.13
N ARG A 24 17.98 -2.11 -5.38
CA ARG A 24 18.97 -2.60 -4.42
C ARG A 24 19.70 -1.43 -3.78
N LEU A 25 19.67 -1.35 -2.45
CA LEU A 25 20.30 -0.31 -1.65
C LEU A 25 21.57 -0.83 -0.95
N PRO A 26 22.66 -0.07 -0.95
CA PRO A 26 23.78 -0.35 -0.07
C PRO A 26 23.37 -0.06 1.38
N VAL A 27 23.54 -1.04 2.25
CA VAL A 27 23.35 -0.88 3.70
C VAL A 27 24.63 -1.26 4.44
N PHE A 28 24.95 -0.47 5.45
CA PHE A 28 26.09 -0.71 6.32
C PHE A 28 25.67 -1.62 7.47
N LYS A 29 26.32 -2.78 7.60
CA LYS A 29 26.27 -3.59 8.81
C LYS A 29 27.61 -3.50 9.53
N VAL A 30 27.59 -3.85 10.82
CA VAL A 30 28.79 -3.99 11.65
C VAL A 30 29.83 -4.94 11.01
N GLN A 31 29.38 -5.89 10.18
CA GLN A 31 30.23 -6.87 9.48
C GLN A 31 30.47 -6.56 7.99
N GLY A 32 30.27 -5.30 7.55
CA GLY A 32 30.58 -4.84 6.21
C GLY A 32 29.37 -4.45 5.35
N HIS A 33 29.64 -4.16 4.08
CA HIS A 33 28.61 -3.75 3.12
C HIS A 33 27.71 -4.92 2.73
N ARG A 34 26.40 -4.74 2.84
CA ARG A 34 25.41 -5.62 2.24
C ARG A 34 24.48 -4.85 1.33
N THR A 35 23.80 -5.59 0.47
CA THR A 35 22.71 -5.07 -0.33
C THR A 35 21.38 -5.42 0.34
N TYR A 36 20.52 -4.43 0.49
CA TYR A 36 19.15 -4.56 0.94
C TYR A 36 18.21 -4.30 -0.24
N THR A 37 17.11 -5.05 -0.33
CA THR A 37 16.06 -4.82 -1.33
C THR A 37 14.74 -4.75 -0.57
N PRO A 38 14.10 -3.58 -0.48
CA PRO A 38 12.81 -3.47 0.17
C PRO A 38 11.74 -4.19 -0.65
N ASP A 39 10.71 -4.71 0.01
CA ASP A 39 9.62 -5.41 -0.68
C ASP A 39 8.80 -4.44 -1.55
N VAL A 40 8.51 -3.23 -1.05
CA VAL A 40 7.71 -2.22 -1.75
C VAL A 40 8.27 -0.81 -1.50
N TYR A 41 8.17 0.08 -2.50
CA TYR A 41 8.25 1.53 -2.30
C TYR A 41 6.88 2.14 -2.53
N VAL A 42 6.37 2.84 -1.52
CA VAL A 42 5.05 3.44 -1.50
C VAL A 42 5.19 4.95 -1.68
N VAL A 43 4.39 5.50 -2.60
CA VAL A 43 4.20 6.94 -2.77
C VAL A 43 2.74 7.25 -2.48
N SER A 44 2.48 7.96 -1.40
CA SER A 44 1.15 8.47 -1.05
C SER A 44 1.11 9.99 -1.13
N ALA A 45 -0.06 10.57 -0.86
CA ALA A 45 -0.24 12.02 -0.78
C ALA A 45 0.59 12.66 0.36
N SER A 46 0.83 11.92 1.45
CA SER A 46 1.47 12.44 2.67
C SER A 46 2.88 11.90 2.92
N THR A 47 3.24 10.75 2.32
CA THR A 47 4.51 10.08 2.65
C THR A 47 5.11 9.35 1.44
N GLN A 48 6.43 9.20 1.49
CA GLN A 48 7.18 8.29 0.63
C GLN A 48 8.05 7.41 1.52
N CYS A 49 7.84 6.10 1.44
CA CYS A 49 8.55 5.17 2.30
C CYS A 49 8.81 3.84 1.62
N LEU A 50 9.87 3.19 2.08
CA LEU A 50 10.14 1.79 1.82
C LEU A 50 9.32 0.97 2.80
N LEU A 51 8.57 0.00 2.30
CA LEU A 51 7.75 -0.89 3.11
C LEU A 51 8.32 -2.31 3.01
N GLU A 52 8.63 -2.89 4.16
CA GLU A 52 9.03 -4.28 4.29
C GLU A 52 7.85 -5.10 4.80
N ILE A 53 7.49 -6.14 4.05
CA ILE A 53 6.36 -7.02 4.35
C ILE A 53 6.89 -8.29 5.00
N LYS A 54 6.69 -8.46 6.30
CA LYS A 54 7.20 -9.62 7.04
C LYS A 54 6.24 -10.08 8.13
N PRO A 55 6.20 -11.40 8.39
CA PRO A 55 5.53 -11.91 9.58
C PRO A 55 6.11 -11.32 10.85
N TYR A 56 5.27 -11.11 11.85
CA TYR A 56 5.67 -10.46 13.09
C TYR A 56 6.82 -11.18 13.83
N ASP A 57 6.75 -12.52 13.88
CA ASP A 57 7.77 -13.36 14.51
C ASP A 57 9.14 -13.28 13.82
N ILE A 58 9.15 -13.00 12.51
CA ILE A 58 10.38 -12.76 11.75
C ILE A 58 10.98 -11.41 12.10
N LEU A 59 10.15 -10.36 12.24
CA LEU A 59 10.62 -9.04 12.67
C LEU A 59 11.26 -9.10 14.04
N GLN A 60 10.64 -9.80 15.00
CA GLN A 60 11.20 -9.96 16.34
C GLN A 60 12.54 -10.69 16.33
N ARG A 61 12.65 -11.81 15.59
CA ARG A 61 13.90 -12.58 15.50
C ARG A 61 15.04 -11.82 14.81
N LYS A 62 14.70 -10.87 13.95
CA LYS A 62 15.66 -10.06 13.17
C LYS A 62 15.66 -8.59 13.55
N ALA A 63 15.23 -8.29 14.77
CA ALA A 63 15.07 -6.93 15.30
C ALA A 63 16.30 -6.06 15.05
N ASP A 64 17.47 -6.54 15.48
CA ASP A 64 18.73 -5.80 15.38
C ASP A 64 19.17 -5.60 13.93
N GLU A 65 18.93 -6.59 13.07
CA GLU A 65 19.22 -6.50 11.64
C GLU A 65 18.37 -5.41 10.98
N TYR A 66 17.06 -5.40 11.24
CA TYR A 66 16.16 -4.40 10.67
C TYR A 66 16.39 -3.00 11.26
N LEU A 67 16.76 -2.89 12.53
CA LEU A 67 17.14 -1.60 13.12
C LEU A 67 18.42 -1.04 12.47
N GLN A 68 19.42 -1.89 12.19
CA GLN A 68 20.62 -1.46 11.45
C GLN A 68 20.28 -1.00 10.03
N ILE A 69 19.40 -1.74 9.33
CA ILE A 69 18.92 -1.35 8.00
C ILE A 69 18.22 0.01 8.09
N ALA A 70 17.26 0.16 9.01
CA ALA A 70 16.51 1.40 9.20
C ALA A 70 17.42 2.60 9.50
N ARG A 71 18.45 2.43 10.35
CA ARG A 71 19.46 3.48 10.61
C ARG A 71 20.24 3.85 9.35
N SER A 72 20.67 2.86 8.58
CA SER A 72 21.41 3.07 7.33
C SER A 72 20.55 3.77 6.27
N LEU A 73 19.24 3.53 6.25
CA LEU A 73 18.29 4.18 5.35
C LEU A 73 17.95 5.60 5.84
N HIS A 74 17.76 5.79 7.13
CA HIS A 74 17.51 7.09 7.73
C HIS A 74 18.67 8.07 7.47
N ALA A 75 19.91 7.60 7.55
CA ALA A 75 21.10 8.38 7.16
C ALA A 75 21.11 8.81 5.67
N GLN A 76 20.29 8.19 4.83
CA GLN A 76 20.08 8.51 3.42
C GLN A 76 18.76 9.27 3.18
N ALA A 77 18.12 9.78 4.25
CA ALA A 77 16.79 10.40 4.22
C ALA A 77 15.67 9.48 3.67
N LEU A 78 15.83 8.16 3.82
CA LEU A 78 14.82 7.17 3.44
C LEU A 78 14.12 6.63 4.69
N ARG A 79 12.79 6.59 4.65
CA ARG A 79 11.96 6.01 5.71
C ARG A 79 11.70 4.53 5.42
N LEU A 80 11.93 3.67 6.41
CA LEU A 80 11.54 2.27 6.40
C LEU A 80 10.32 2.08 7.29
N GLU A 81 9.32 1.37 6.78
CA GLU A 81 8.14 0.96 7.51
C GLU A 81 7.94 -0.56 7.35
N PHE A 82 7.18 -1.14 8.27
CA PHE A 82 6.85 -2.56 8.29
C PHE A 82 5.34 -2.76 8.11
N ALA A 83 4.99 -3.75 7.29
CA ALA A 83 3.64 -4.30 7.22
C ALA A 83 3.68 -5.78 7.59
N THR A 84 2.82 -6.15 8.52
CA THR A 84 2.66 -7.50 9.04
C THR A 84 1.22 -7.98 8.83
N GLU A 85 0.93 -9.19 9.25
CA GLU A 85 -0.41 -9.76 9.19
C GLU A 85 -1.47 -8.97 9.98
N SER A 86 -1.09 -8.15 10.96
CA SER A 86 -2.04 -7.33 11.72
C SER A 86 -2.63 -6.18 10.93
N GLU A 87 -1.88 -5.62 9.98
CA GLU A 87 -2.32 -4.49 9.17
C GLU A 87 -3.34 -4.90 8.08
N ILE A 88 -3.52 -6.20 7.87
CA ILE A 88 -4.57 -6.72 6.99
C ILE A 88 -5.98 -6.40 7.58
N GLY A 89 -6.07 -6.15 8.89
CA GLY A 89 -7.28 -5.69 9.58
C GLY A 89 -8.26 -6.81 9.94
N SER A 90 -9.53 -6.45 10.08
CA SER A 90 -10.62 -7.34 10.48
C SER A 90 -10.88 -8.47 9.47
N ASP A 91 -11.58 -9.52 9.90
CA ASP A 91 -12.04 -10.59 9.01
C ASP A 91 -12.90 -10.07 7.86
N ASP A 92 -13.71 -9.05 8.13
CA ASP A 92 -14.61 -8.46 7.15
C ASP A 92 -13.85 -7.58 6.16
N LYS A 93 -12.86 -6.79 6.61
CA LYS A 93 -11.91 -6.11 5.73
C LYS A 93 -11.19 -7.10 4.82
N ARG A 94 -10.73 -8.24 5.35
CA ARG A 94 -10.11 -9.32 4.56
C ARG A 94 -11.03 -9.85 3.47
N ARG A 95 -12.30 -10.13 3.82
CA ARG A 95 -13.30 -10.63 2.87
C ARG A 95 -13.60 -9.60 1.79
N ASN A 96 -13.76 -8.34 2.16
CA ASN A 96 -14.01 -7.25 1.23
C ASN A 96 -12.82 -7.05 0.27
N VAL A 97 -11.59 -7.04 0.77
CA VAL A 97 -10.38 -6.96 -0.08
C VAL A 97 -10.32 -8.15 -1.05
N ALA A 98 -10.58 -9.37 -0.57
CA ALA A 98 -10.59 -10.56 -1.42
C ALA A 98 -11.72 -10.55 -2.47
N LEU A 99 -12.87 -9.96 -2.14
CA LEU A 99 -13.97 -9.72 -3.07
C LEU A 99 -13.55 -8.72 -4.16
N LEU A 100 -13.07 -7.54 -3.75
CA LEU A 100 -12.68 -6.46 -4.67
C LEU A 100 -11.52 -6.84 -5.57
N GLN A 101 -10.62 -7.72 -5.12
CA GLN A 101 -9.55 -8.25 -5.96
C GLN A 101 -10.06 -8.79 -7.29
N ARG A 102 -11.24 -9.44 -7.29
CA ARG A 102 -11.82 -10.06 -8.49
C ARG A 102 -12.20 -9.03 -9.55
N TYR A 103 -12.41 -7.78 -9.15
CA TYR A 103 -12.90 -6.70 -10.01
C TYR A 103 -11.79 -5.73 -10.45
N LEU A 104 -10.56 -5.89 -9.95
CA LEU A 104 -9.42 -5.03 -10.31
C LEU A 104 -9.07 -5.06 -11.81
N GLY A 105 -9.32 -6.19 -12.48
CA GLY A 105 -9.09 -6.35 -13.92
C GLY A 105 -10.28 -5.97 -14.80
N HIS A 106 -11.38 -5.49 -14.22
CA HIS A 106 -12.60 -5.15 -14.92
C HIS A 106 -12.80 -3.65 -14.92
N GLU A 107 -13.17 -3.08 -16.06
CA GLU A 107 -13.44 -1.66 -16.20
C GLU A 107 -14.91 -1.43 -16.52
N VAL A 108 -15.47 -0.37 -15.96
CA VAL A 108 -16.79 0.17 -16.33
C VAL A 108 -16.53 1.30 -17.32
N ALA A 109 -17.36 1.41 -18.36
CA ALA A 109 -17.24 2.46 -19.35
C ALA A 109 -17.17 3.84 -18.68
N ALA A 110 -16.37 4.76 -19.24
CA ALA A 110 -16.11 6.05 -18.60
C ALA A 110 -17.40 6.88 -18.37
N ASP A 111 -18.26 6.96 -19.39
CA ASP A 111 -19.55 7.68 -19.30
C ASP A 111 -20.45 7.07 -18.21
N ARG A 112 -20.49 5.74 -18.16
CA ARG A 112 -21.23 5.00 -17.14
C ARG A 112 -20.65 5.20 -15.74
N THR A 113 -19.33 5.25 -15.61
CA THR A 113 -18.65 5.58 -14.35
C THR A 113 -19.05 6.97 -13.85
N ILE A 114 -19.06 7.97 -14.73
CA ILE A 114 -19.45 9.35 -14.39
C ILE A 114 -20.91 9.38 -13.92
N GLU A 115 -21.81 8.74 -14.65
CA GLU A 115 -23.23 8.64 -14.31
C GLU A 115 -23.43 8.06 -12.90
N LEU A 116 -22.78 6.94 -12.59
CA LEU A 116 -22.92 6.27 -11.29
C LEU A 116 -22.34 7.10 -10.13
N ILE A 117 -21.22 7.78 -10.36
CA ILE A 117 -20.65 8.70 -9.36
C ILE A 117 -21.60 9.88 -9.11
N GLN A 118 -22.20 10.44 -10.17
CA GLN A 118 -23.15 11.56 -10.06
C GLN A 118 -24.49 11.15 -9.44
N ALA A 119 -24.91 9.91 -9.64
CA ALA A 119 -26.11 9.34 -9.01
C ALA A 119 -25.92 9.06 -7.51
N THR A 120 -24.67 9.03 -7.02
CA THR A 120 -24.36 8.83 -5.59
C THR A 120 -24.48 10.17 -4.84
N PRO A 121 -25.44 10.31 -3.89
CA PRO A 121 -25.58 11.54 -3.11
C PRO A 121 -24.33 11.86 -2.30
N ILE A 122 -24.12 13.14 -1.97
CA ILE A 122 -22.98 13.62 -1.17
C ILE A 122 -22.92 12.91 0.20
N ASP A 123 -24.09 12.70 0.82
CA ASP A 123 -24.19 12.03 2.12
C ASP A 123 -24.03 10.50 2.02
N GLY A 124 -24.02 9.98 0.80
CA GLY A 124 -23.98 8.55 0.48
C GLY A 124 -25.36 7.96 0.20
N CYS A 125 -25.37 6.72 -0.29
CA CYS A 125 -26.56 5.90 -0.48
C CYS A 125 -26.21 4.42 -0.32
N THR A 126 -27.19 3.54 -0.16
CA THR A 126 -26.89 2.11 -0.15
C THR A 126 -26.58 1.59 -1.55
N VAL A 127 -25.92 0.43 -1.64
CA VAL A 127 -25.74 -0.30 -2.90
C VAL A 127 -27.10 -0.51 -3.59
N GLU A 128 -28.13 -0.92 -2.84
CA GLU A 128 -29.48 -1.14 -3.37
C GLU A 128 -30.10 0.13 -3.94
N ASP A 129 -30.00 1.25 -3.23
CA ASP A 129 -30.54 2.52 -3.69
C ASP A 129 -29.88 2.96 -5.00
N LEU A 130 -28.54 2.82 -5.10
CA LEU A 130 -27.80 3.17 -6.31
C LEU A 130 -28.22 2.27 -7.48
N MET A 131 -28.34 0.96 -7.26
CA MET A 131 -28.81 0.01 -8.29
C MET A 131 -30.22 0.38 -8.77
N CYS A 132 -31.14 0.70 -7.86
CA CYS A 132 -32.51 1.10 -8.19
C CYS A 132 -32.58 2.42 -8.95
N ALA A 133 -31.78 3.43 -8.57
CA ALA A 133 -31.82 4.76 -9.16
C ALA A 133 -31.17 4.83 -10.55
N SER A 134 -30.13 4.04 -10.79
CA SER A 134 -29.30 4.12 -12.00
C SER A 134 -29.38 2.90 -12.92
N GLY A 135 -30.08 1.85 -12.49
CA GLY A 135 -30.07 0.55 -13.16
C GLY A 135 -28.70 -0.15 -13.11
N ALA A 136 -27.82 0.25 -12.19
CA ALA A 136 -26.50 -0.37 -12.04
C ALA A 136 -26.61 -1.83 -11.66
N GLU A 137 -25.71 -2.65 -12.20
CA GLU A 137 -25.50 -4.00 -11.70
C GLU A 137 -24.47 -4.00 -10.56
N ALA A 138 -24.58 -4.98 -9.67
CA ALA A 138 -23.67 -5.10 -8.52
C ALA A 138 -22.19 -5.20 -8.94
N TYR A 139 -21.90 -5.77 -10.12
CA TYR A 139 -20.53 -5.86 -10.62
C TYR A 139 -19.96 -4.48 -10.96
N GLU A 140 -20.77 -3.56 -11.53
CA GLU A 140 -20.33 -2.21 -11.87
C GLU A 140 -19.93 -1.46 -10.61
N ILE A 141 -20.75 -1.55 -9.56
CA ILE A 141 -20.49 -0.94 -8.25
C ILE A 141 -19.19 -1.50 -7.65
N LEU A 142 -19.00 -2.81 -7.67
CA LEU A 142 -17.78 -3.46 -7.16
C LEU A 142 -16.53 -3.05 -7.96
N CYS A 143 -16.63 -2.89 -9.28
CA CYS A 143 -15.56 -2.32 -10.10
C CYS A 143 -15.26 -0.87 -9.66
N LEU A 144 -16.27 -0.02 -9.50
CA LEU A 144 -16.08 1.37 -9.06
C LEU A 144 -15.41 1.44 -7.69
N ILE A 145 -15.76 0.55 -6.75
CA ILE A 145 -15.08 0.45 -5.45
C ILE A 145 -13.63 -0.01 -5.62
N ALA A 146 -13.39 -1.08 -6.39
CA ALA A 146 -12.05 -1.65 -6.61
C ALA A 146 -11.10 -0.64 -7.27
N HIS A 147 -11.64 0.26 -8.10
CA HIS A 147 -10.92 1.37 -8.74
C HIS A 147 -10.95 2.68 -7.95
N ARG A 148 -11.40 2.64 -6.68
CA ARG A 148 -11.38 3.78 -5.76
C ARG A 148 -12.18 5.00 -6.27
N ARG A 149 -13.28 4.73 -6.98
CA ARG A 149 -14.25 5.72 -7.47
C ARG A 149 -15.45 5.87 -6.55
N LEU A 150 -15.78 4.79 -5.84
CA LEU A 150 -16.73 4.77 -4.72
C LEU A 150 -16.02 4.17 -3.50
N PHE A 151 -16.49 4.52 -2.31
CA PHE A 151 -15.90 4.07 -1.06
C PHE A 151 -17.00 3.51 -0.14
N LEU A 152 -16.67 2.44 0.58
CA LEU A 152 -17.53 1.86 1.62
C LEU A 152 -16.75 1.69 2.93
N GLU A 153 -17.47 1.41 4.00
CA GLU A 153 -16.87 0.99 5.26
C GLU A 153 -16.29 -0.42 5.14
N MET A 154 -14.96 -0.53 5.14
CA MET A 154 -14.29 -1.79 4.84
C MET A 154 -14.34 -2.81 5.98
N ASP A 155 -14.61 -2.38 7.21
CA ASP A 155 -14.73 -3.24 8.39
C ASP A 155 -16.12 -3.86 8.57
N VAL A 156 -17.06 -3.57 7.66
CA VAL A 156 -18.39 -4.18 7.61
C VAL A 156 -18.50 -5.05 6.36
N PRO A 157 -19.06 -6.28 6.43
CA PRO A 157 -19.24 -7.11 5.25
C PRO A 157 -20.01 -6.38 4.13
N TYR A 158 -19.48 -6.45 2.91
CA TYR A 158 -20.18 -5.95 1.73
C TYR A 158 -21.55 -6.63 1.57
N SER A 159 -22.60 -5.83 1.40
CA SER A 159 -23.97 -6.27 1.15
C SER A 159 -24.76 -5.19 0.40
N ARG A 160 -26.02 -5.47 0.05
CA ARG A 160 -26.90 -4.49 -0.59
C ARG A 160 -27.23 -3.28 0.28
N SER A 161 -27.16 -3.43 1.61
CA SER A 161 -27.36 -2.33 2.55
C SER A 161 -26.07 -1.57 2.88
N SER A 162 -24.92 -1.97 2.32
CA SER A 162 -23.66 -1.24 2.51
C SER A 162 -23.79 0.17 1.94
N VAL A 163 -23.37 1.16 2.73
CA VAL A 163 -23.37 2.57 2.32
C VAL A 163 -22.15 2.86 1.46
N LEU A 164 -22.40 3.54 0.34
CA LEU A 164 -21.43 4.01 -0.63
C LEU A 164 -21.33 5.52 -0.57
N VAL A 165 -20.12 6.04 -0.75
CA VAL A 165 -19.85 7.47 -0.91
C VAL A 165 -18.95 7.69 -2.12
N SER A 166 -19.12 8.84 -2.78
CA SER A 166 -18.34 9.21 -3.97
C SER A 166 -17.02 9.93 -3.66
N GLN A 167 -16.84 10.35 -2.40
CA GLN A 167 -15.61 10.98 -1.92
C GLN A 167 -15.10 10.26 -0.67
N PRO A 168 -13.77 10.07 -0.53
CA PRO A 168 -13.22 9.45 0.65
C PRO A 168 -13.45 10.34 1.87
N ARG A 169 -13.84 9.73 3.00
CA ARG A 169 -14.06 10.41 4.29
C ARG A 169 -13.80 9.44 5.44
N PRO A 170 -13.62 9.92 6.70
CA PRO A 170 -13.36 9.04 7.83
C PRO A 170 -14.38 7.90 7.93
N GLY A 171 -13.88 6.66 8.07
CA GLY A 171 -14.69 5.44 8.08
C GLY A 171 -15.02 4.84 6.71
N PHE A 172 -14.80 5.56 5.60
CA PHE A 172 -15.11 5.09 4.24
C PHE A 172 -13.85 4.97 3.37
N GLY A 173 -13.58 3.76 2.90
CA GLY A 173 -12.38 3.41 2.15
C GLY A 173 -11.20 3.03 3.06
N ILE A 174 -10.01 2.94 2.46
CA ILE A 174 -8.76 2.60 3.15
C ILE A 174 -7.77 3.73 2.90
N THR A 175 -7.06 4.19 3.93
CA THR A 175 -5.86 5.03 3.80
C THR A 175 -4.61 4.23 4.15
N TYR A 176 -3.48 4.62 3.58
CA TYR A 176 -2.17 4.13 3.97
C TYR A 176 -1.91 4.47 5.44
N GLU A 177 -2.17 5.71 5.83
CA GLU A 177 -1.89 6.20 7.18
C GLU A 177 -2.60 5.38 8.25
N ALA A 178 -3.92 5.18 8.11
CA ALA A 178 -4.73 4.47 9.10
C ALA A 178 -4.47 2.95 9.10
N THR A 179 -3.90 2.40 8.03
CA THR A 179 -3.68 0.95 7.90
C THR A 179 -2.25 0.54 8.23
N PHE A 180 -1.25 1.29 7.77
CA PHE A 180 0.15 0.89 7.80
C PHE A 180 1.01 1.84 8.60
N ALA A 181 0.94 3.15 8.35
CA ALA A 181 1.86 4.11 8.98
C ALA A 181 1.69 4.14 10.51
N ALA A 182 0.44 4.12 10.99
CA ALA A 182 0.11 4.10 12.42
C ALA A 182 0.35 2.73 13.11
N SER A 183 1.05 1.79 12.48
CA SER A 183 1.31 0.48 13.08
C SER A 183 2.22 0.58 14.31
N ARG A 184 1.98 -0.30 15.29
CA ARG A 184 2.82 -0.38 16.51
C ARG A 184 4.27 -0.73 16.20
N CYS A 185 4.49 -1.49 15.12
CA CYS A 185 5.81 -1.82 14.60
C CYS A 185 6.57 -0.56 14.16
N ASN A 186 5.89 0.33 13.44
CA ASN A 186 6.49 1.57 12.94
C ASN A 186 6.76 2.56 14.07
N ALA A 187 5.82 2.71 15.01
CA ALA A 187 6.05 3.53 16.20
C ALA A 187 7.27 3.05 17.01
N ALA A 188 7.39 1.73 17.25
CA ALA A 188 8.53 1.17 17.96
C ALA A 188 9.85 1.32 17.19
N LEU A 189 9.82 1.24 15.86
CA LEU A 189 10.99 1.50 15.03
C LEU A 189 11.45 2.95 15.16
N GLU A 190 10.52 3.91 15.09
CA GLU A 190 10.80 5.33 15.23
C GLU A 190 11.39 5.66 16.60
N GLU A 191 10.82 5.12 17.68
CA GLU A 191 11.37 5.26 19.04
C GLU A 191 12.80 4.69 19.14
N ALA A 192 13.05 3.54 18.51
CA ALA A 192 14.37 2.90 18.51
C ALA A 192 15.40 3.65 17.66
N LEU A 193 14.96 4.36 16.61
CA LEU A 193 15.81 5.23 15.79
C LEU A 193 16.18 6.52 16.54
N LEU A 194 15.24 7.10 17.29
CA LEU A 194 15.47 8.29 18.11
C LEU A 194 16.27 8.02 19.40
N GLY A 195 16.52 6.75 19.73
CA GLY A 195 17.23 6.36 20.95
C GLY A 195 16.40 6.50 22.23
N SER A 196 15.08 6.71 22.09
CA SER A 196 14.14 7.00 23.19
C SER A 196 13.46 5.74 23.77
N GLY A 197 13.63 4.58 23.14
CA GLY A 197 13.02 3.31 23.57
C GLY A 197 13.99 2.30 24.19
N PRO A 198 13.49 1.26 24.89
CA PRO A 198 14.32 0.16 25.36
C PRO A 198 14.99 -0.53 24.15
N ALA A 199 16.31 -0.42 24.06
CA ALA A 199 17.09 -0.98 22.96
C ALA A 199 16.68 -2.44 22.66
N GLY A 200 16.23 -2.69 21.44
CA GLY A 200 15.97 -4.05 20.93
C GLY A 200 14.65 -4.71 21.35
N LYS A 201 13.74 -4.03 22.05
CA LYS A 201 12.42 -4.60 22.38
C LYS A 201 11.33 -4.09 21.44
N TRP A 202 11.00 -4.92 20.45
CA TRP A 202 9.77 -4.79 19.69
C TRP A 202 8.56 -4.94 20.63
N PRO A 203 7.39 -4.37 20.30
CA PRO A 203 6.19 -4.59 21.08
C PRO A 203 5.86 -6.09 21.20
N PRO A 204 4.94 -6.50 22.08
CA PRO A 204 4.33 -7.81 21.98
C PRO A 204 3.45 -7.87 20.71
N PRO A 205 3.29 -9.06 20.10
CA PRO A 205 2.38 -9.22 18.98
C PRO A 205 0.99 -8.74 19.38
N PRO A 206 0.21 -8.15 18.45
CA PRO A 206 -1.17 -7.83 18.73
C PRO A 206 -1.89 -9.11 19.17
N GLN A 207 -2.66 -9.04 20.26
CA GLN A 207 -3.55 -10.12 20.68
C GLN A 207 -4.72 -10.21 19.70
N ALA A 208 -4.45 -10.65 18.48
CA ALA A 208 -5.47 -10.81 17.48
C ALA A 208 -6.14 -12.17 17.68
N SER A 209 -7.47 -12.18 17.76
CA SER A 209 -8.35 -13.36 17.76
C SER A 209 -8.38 -14.06 16.39
N VAL A 210 -7.24 -14.14 15.70
CA VAL A 210 -7.13 -14.70 14.36
C VAL A 210 -7.11 -16.21 14.49
N ARG A 211 -8.27 -16.83 14.28
CA ARG A 211 -8.32 -18.27 14.02
C ARG A 211 -7.61 -18.53 12.69
N PRO A 212 -6.76 -19.56 12.59
CA PRO A 212 -6.18 -19.95 11.31
C PRO A 212 -7.32 -20.32 10.35
N VAL A 213 -7.41 -19.59 9.24
CA VAL A 213 -8.34 -19.91 8.14
C VAL A 213 -7.56 -20.71 7.10
N ASP A 214 -8.08 -21.87 6.73
CA ASP A 214 -7.53 -22.70 5.66
C ASP A 214 -7.44 -21.89 4.36
N MET A 215 -6.21 -21.67 3.89
CA MET A 215 -5.93 -21.00 2.64
C MET A 215 -6.39 -21.87 1.47
N VAL A 216 -7.53 -21.54 0.86
CA VAL A 216 -7.88 -22.00 -0.48
C VAL A 216 -6.89 -21.36 -1.46
N ARG A 217 -5.99 -22.17 -2.03
CA ARG A 217 -5.07 -21.76 -3.09
C ARG A 217 -5.89 -21.41 -4.34
N SER A 218 -6.09 -20.12 -4.63
CA SER A 218 -6.50 -19.68 -5.97
C SER A 218 -5.27 -19.27 -6.77
N GLY A 219 -4.98 -20.05 -7.82
CA GLY A 219 -3.96 -19.76 -8.81
C GLY A 219 -4.41 -18.61 -9.69
N PHE A 220 -3.83 -17.43 -9.48
CA PHE A 220 -3.89 -16.32 -10.41
C PHE A 220 -2.57 -15.57 -10.31
N ASP A 221 -1.84 -15.54 -11.43
CA ASP A 221 -0.58 -14.84 -11.58
C ASP A 221 -0.85 -13.34 -11.68
N PHE A 222 -0.30 -12.57 -10.73
CA PHE A 222 -0.37 -11.13 -10.74
C PHE A 222 0.70 -10.60 -11.72
N VAL A 223 0.30 -10.32 -12.95
CA VAL A 223 1.14 -9.58 -13.91
C VAL A 223 0.98 -8.10 -13.62
N GLY A 224 2.03 -7.49 -13.07
CA GLY A 224 2.07 -6.05 -12.78
C GLY A 224 1.71 -5.21 -14.00
N GLY A 225 0.87 -4.20 -13.79
CA GLY A 225 0.60 -3.14 -14.76
C GLY A 225 1.82 -2.21 -14.86
N PHE A 226 2.69 -2.50 -15.81
CA PHE A 226 3.80 -1.66 -16.26
C PHE A 226 3.29 -0.38 -16.93
N PRO A 227 4.12 0.68 -17.01
CA PRO A 227 3.88 1.77 -17.94
C PRO A 227 3.86 1.24 -19.38
N ASP A 228 2.91 1.77 -20.13
CA ASP A 228 2.56 1.53 -21.53
C ASP A 228 3.76 1.20 -22.45
N LYS A 229 3.74 0.02 -23.09
CA LYS A 229 4.78 -0.48 -24.01
C LYS A 229 4.57 -0.02 -25.47
N THR A 230 3.80 1.04 -25.73
CA THR A 230 3.66 1.56 -27.10
C THR A 230 4.74 2.57 -27.52
N ALA A 231 5.64 2.99 -26.62
CA ALA A 231 6.71 3.93 -26.96
C ALA A 231 8.12 3.35 -26.77
N ARG A 232 8.57 2.44 -27.66
CA ARG A 232 9.99 2.28 -28.08
C ARG A 232 10.15 1.12 -29.06
N ARG A 233 9.65 1.32 -30.28
CA ARG A 233 10.32 0.77 -31.46
C ARG A 233 11.21 1.89 -31.97
N GLN A 234 12.50 1.61 -32.10
CA GLN A 234 13.61 2.50 -32.50
C GLN A 234 14.31 3.27 -31.37
N SER A 235 15.32 2.64 -30.77
CA SER A 235 16.69 3.16 -30.80
C SER A 235 17.64 2.17 -30.10
N ARG A 236 18.56 1.62 -30.91
CA ARG A 236 19.78 0.97 -30.45
C ARG A 236 20.63 2.01 -29.72
N GLY A 237 21.14 1.70 -28.54
CA GLY A 237 22.09 2.56 -27.82
C GLY A 237 22.23 2.18 -26.35
N ALA A 238 22.90 1.08 -26.06
CA ALA A 238 23.27 0.68 -24.70
C ALA A 238 24.26 1.71 -24.12
N GLY A 239 23.82 2.50 -23.15
CA GLY A 239 24.66 3.50 -22.47
C GLY A 239 23.89 4.51 -21.60
N GLY A 240 22.62 4.78 -21.89
CA GLY A 240 21.84 5.84 -21.23
C GLY A 240 21.21 5.51 -19.87
N ASP A 241 20.86 4.24 -19.61
CA ASP A 241 20.00 3.90 -18.46
C ASP A 241 20.68 4.08 -17.10
N ARG A 242 22.00 3.83 -17.00
CA ARG A 242 22.74 4.06 -15.75
C ARG A 242 22.86 5.54 -15.40
N GLN A 243 22.86 6.42 -16.40
CA GLN A 243 22.98 7.86 -16.21
C GLN A 243 21.61 8.50 -15.89
N ALA A 244 20.52 7.96 -16.45
CA ALA A 244 19.15 8.35 -16.09
C ALA A 244 18.77 7.92 -14.66
N GLN A 245 19.24 6.74 -14.22
CA GLN A 245 18.98 6.22 -12.87
C GLN A 245 19.79 6.96 -11.79
N ARG A 246 21.05 7.33 -12.07
CA ARG A 246 21.82 8.24 -11.19
C ARG A 246 21.17 9.62 -11.08
N ARG A 247 20.73 10.21 -12.19
CA ARG A 247 20.04 11.52 -12.18
C ARG A 247 18.73 11.52 -11.37
N ARG A 248 18.02 10.40 -11.26
CA ARG A 248 16.82 10.27 -10.41
C ARG A 248 17.17 10.18 -8.92
N ILE A 249 18.23 9.46 -8.57
CA ILE A 249 18.74 9.38 -7.19
C ILE A 249 19.26 10.77 -6.75
N ASP A 250 20.02 11.44 -7.60
CA ASP A 250 20.54 12.78 -7.33
C ASP A 250 19.41 13.82 -7.27
N ALA A 251 18.34 13.69 -8.06
CA ALA A 251 17.19 14.61 -8.02
C ALA A 251 16.32 14.45 -6.76
N ILE A 252 16.25 13.24 -6.19
CA ILE A 252 15.55 12.98 -4.92
C ILE A 252 16.41 13.49 -3.75
N GLY A 253 17.73 13.24 -3.77
CA GLY A 253 18.65 13.77 -2.75
C GLY A 253 18.85 15.29 -2.79
N SER A 254 18.84 15.91 -3.97
CA SER A 254 19.07 17.37 -4.12
C SER A 254 17.84 18.23 -3.79
N ARG A 255 16.63 17.66 -3.84
CA ARG A 255 15.41 18.40 -3.42
C ARG A 255 15.35 18.58 -1.91
N HIS A 256 15.85 17.63 -1.13
CA HIS A 256 15.94 17.77 0.34
C HIS A 256 17.04 18.72 0.81
N ALA A 257 18.10 18.95 0.02
CA ALA A 257 19.18 19.86 0.39
C ALA A 257 18.86 21.37 0.19
N LEU A 258 17.75 21.71 -0.49
CA LEU A 258 17.39 23.10 -0.82
C LEU A 258 16.23 23.66 0.05
N GLU A 259 15.59 22.84 0.87
CA GLU A 259 14.52 23.28 1.79
C GLU A 259 15.03 23.58 3.23
N ASP A 260 16.28 23.23 3.56
CA ASP A 260 16.92 23.52 4.86
C ASP A 260 17.78 24.81 4.87
N VAL A 261 17.66 25.66 3.85
CA VAL A 261 18.26 27.01 3.85
C VAL A 261 17.20 28.04 3.51
N ARG A 262 16.34 28.35 4.48
CA ARG A 262 15.59 29.62 4.58
C ARG A 262 15.03 29.84 5.97
#